data_AF-A0A2E5IFL3-F1
#
_entry.id   AF-A0A2E5IFL3-F1
#
_cell.length_a   1.000
_cell.length_b   1.000
_cell.length_c   1.000
_cell.angle_alpha   90.00
_cell.angle_beta   90.00
_cell.angle_gamma   90.00
#
_symmetry.space_group_name_H-M   'P 1'
#
loop_
_entity.id
_entity.type
_entity.pdbx_description
1 polymer ?
#
loop_
_entity_poly.entity_id
_entity_poly.type
_entity_poly.pdbx_seq_one_letter_code
_entity_poly.pdbx_strand_id
1 'polypeptide(L)'
;MQARELLSVLPADLIKSILARREKLAAQLPKELELRQEENDRAFQLAKTSREELKALQADSSDSNVNEEDLLKAQHTYDENERFRRRSASRLQTIKNNISDCQEAIGFWQQLADGEWGHLLEDAERLRIGGASSYSEAKRLNSEKEERA
;
A
#
# COMPACT_ATOMS: atom_id res chain seq x y z
N MET A 1 -15.73 -19.01 20.52
CA MET A 1 -14.48 -19.64 20.99
C MET A 1 -14.44 -19.56 22.50
N GLN A 2 -14.35 -20.69 23.20
CA GLN A 2 -14.17 -20.70 24.65
C GLN A 2 -12.70 -20.47 24.99
N ALA A 3 -12.42 -19.68 26.04
CA ALA A 3 -11.06 -19.24 26.40
C ALA A 3 -10.02 -20.36 26.64
N ARG A 4 -10.47 -21.59 26.88
CA ARG A 4 -9.59 -22.77 27.06
C ARG A 4 -9.00 -23.30 25.75
N GLU A 5 -9.68 -23.14 24.62
CA GLU A 5 -9.19 -23.59 23.31
C GLU A 5 -8.07 -22.71 22.76
N LEU A 6 -8.00 -21.45 23.19
CA LEU A 6 -6.90 -20.53 22.87
C LEU A 6 -5.59 -20.90 23.59
N LEU A 7 -5.68 -21.59 24.74
CA LEU A 7 -4.53 -22.03 25.53
C LEU A 7 -3.86 -23.29 24.96
N SER A 8 -4.49 -23.99 24.02
CA SER A 8 -3.94 -25.20 23.37
C SER A 8 -3.29 -24.93 22.01
N VAL A 9 -3.31 -23.68 21.51
CA VAL A 9 -2.72 -23.36 20.22
C VAL A 9 -1.21 -23.30 20.36
N LEU A 10 -0.50 -24.23 19.73
CA LEU A 10 0.96 -24.19 19.66
C LEU A 10 1.39 -23.01 18.78
N PRO A 11 2.55 -22.38 19.07
CA PRO A 11 3.10 -21.34 18.21
C PRO A 11 3.17 -21.76 16.73
N ALA A 12 3.55 -23.02 16.48
CA ALA A 12 3.59 -23.59 15.13
C ALA A 12 2.22 -23.57 14.42
N ASP A 13 1.12 -23.83 15.13
CA ASP A 13 -0.23 -23.80 14.56
C ASP A 13 -0.67 -22.36 14.28
N LEU A 14 -0.26 -21.42 15.14
CA LEU A 14 -0.43 -19.98 14.92
C LEU A 14 0.27 -19.52 13.64
N ILE A 15 1.53 -19.88 13.43
CA ILE A 15 2.25 -19.55 12.19
C ILE A 15 1.56 -20.12 10.97
N LYS A 16 1.18 -21.40 11.00
CA LYS A 16 0.46 -22.03 9.88
C LYS A 16 -0.82 -21.26 9.55
N SER A 17 -1.57 -20.82 10.56
CA SER A 17 -2.78 -20.01 10.35
C SER A 17 -2.49 -18.63 9.76
N ILE A 18 -1.40 -17.99 10.19
CA ILE A 18 -0.96 -16.67 9.67
C ILE A 18 -0.51 -16.81 8.21
N LEU A 19 0.32 -17.81 7.89
CA LEU A 19 0.78 -18.13 6.55
C LEU A 19 -0.40 -18.40 5.61
N ALA A 20 -1.32 -19.30 5.99
CA ALA A 20 -2.49 -19.61 5.18
C ALA A 20 -3.34 -18.37 4.86
N ARG A 21 -3.49 -17.46 5.84
CA ARG A 21 -4.19 -16.19 5.61
C ARG A 21 -3.44 -15.28 4.63
N ARG A 22 -2.11 -15.17 4.77
CA ARG A 22 -1.28 -14.31 3.92
C ARG A 22 -1.17 -14.86 2.50
N GLU A 23 -1.02 -16.16 2.32
CA GLU A 23 -1.04 -16.83 1.02
C GLU A 23 -2.37 -16.63 0.30
N LYS A 24 -3.50 -16.76 1.02
CA LYS A 24 -4.83 -16.50 0.45
C LYS A 24 -4.98 -15.05 -0.04
N LEU A 25 -4.47 -14.09 0.73
CA LEU A 25 -4.45 -12.68 0.31
C LEU A 25 -3.54 -12.49 -0.90
N ALA A 26 -2.31 -13.01 -0.85
CA ALA A 26 -1.34 -12.94 -1.94
C ALA A 26 -1.87 -13.55 -3.24
N ALA A 27 -2.67 -14.61 -3.18
CA ALA A 27 -3.30 -15.22 -4.35
C ALA A 27 -4.32 -14.30 -5.05
N GLN A 28 -4.94 -13.37 -4.32
CA GLN A 28 -5.95 -12.44 -4.87
C GLN A 28 -5.33 -11.15 -5.44
N LEU A 29 -4.15 -10.76 -4.94
CA LEU A 29 -3.52 -9.49 -5.28
C LEU A 29 -3.12 -9.35 -6.77
N PRO A 30 -2.66 -10.38 -7.50
CA PRO A 30 -2.31 -10.23 -8.92
C PRO A 30 -3.50 -9.81 -9.79
N LYS A 31 -4.67 -10.41 -9.56
CA LYS A 31 -5.90 -10.04 -10.28
C LYS A 31 -6.33 -8.61 -9.95
N GLU A 32 -6.22 -8.23 -8.68
CA GLU A 32 -6.53 -6.87 -8.24
C GLU A 32 -5.54 -5.84 -8.81
N LEU A 33 -4.26 -6.22 -8.93
CA LEU A 33 -3.22 -5.38 -9.53
C LEU A 33 -3.53 -5.08 -11.00
N GLU A 34 -3.88 -6.11 -11.78
CA GLU A 34 -4.25 -5.96 -13.20
C GLU A 34 -5.45 -5.01 -13.36
N LEU A 35 -6.51 -5.21 -12.57
CA LEU A 35 -7.68 -4.34 -12.59
C LEU A 35 -7.34 -2.88 -12.24
N ARG A 36 -6.43 -2.65 -11.29
CA ARG A 36 -5.98 -1.29 -10.94
C ARG A 36 -5.03 -0.69 -11.96
N GLN A 37 -4.25 -1.50 -12.67
CA GLN A 37 -3.45 -1.04 -13.81
C GLN A 37 -4.36 -0.55 -14.93
N GLU A 38 -5.36 -1.35 -15.31
CA GLU A 38 -6.35 -0.94 -16.31
C GLU A 38 -7.10 0.34 -15.92
N GLU A 39 -7.53 0.47 -14.65
CA GLU A 39 -8.17 1.69 -14.14
C GLU A 39 -7.25 2.91 -14.28
N ASN A 40 -5.99 2.75 -13.87
CA ASN A 40 -4.99 3.82 -13.94
C ASN A 40 -4.69 4.22 -15.39
N ASP A 41 -4.60 3.26 -16.31
CA ASP A 41 -4.35 3.53 -17.73
C ASP A 41 -5.52 4.27 -18.36
N ARG A 42 -6.76 3.86 -18.06
CA ARG A 42 -7.97 4.60 -18.49
C ARG A 42 -8.00 6.01 -17.93
N ALA A 43 -7.68 6.19 -16.65
CA ALA A 43 -7.63 7.49 -16.01
C ALA A 43 -6.55 8.39 -16.62
N PHE A 44 -5.39 7.82 -16.98
CA PHE A 44 -4.32 8.53 -17.67
C PHE A 44 -4.76 9.01 -19.05
N GLN A 45 -5.43 8.14 -19.83
CA GLN A 45 -5.94 8.54 -21.15
C GLN A 45 -6.98 9.67 -21.03
N LEU A 46 -7.93 9.58 -20.10
CA LEU A 46 -8.94 10.62 -19.89
C LEU A 46 -8.35 11.97 -19.50
N ALA A 47 -7.35 11.98 -18.62
CA ALA A 47 -6.67 13.21 -18.22
C ALA A 47 -5.81 13.78 -19.35
N LYS A 48 -5.24 12.91 -20.19
CA LYS A 48 -4.48 13.33 -21.37
C LYS A 48 -5.39 13.96 -22.43
N THR A 49 -6.51 13.32 -22.77
CA THR A 49 -7.44 13.84 -23.78
C THR A 49 -8.06 15.17 -23.34
N SER A 50 -8.53 15.27 -22.09
CA SER A 50 -9.10 16.53 -21.59
C SER A 50 -8.06 17.66 -21.51
N ARG A 51 -6.79 17.34 -21.26
CA ARG A 51 -5.69 18.31 -21.34
C ARG A 51 -5.45 18.81 -22.75
N GLU A 52 -5.50 17.92 -23.74
CA GLU A 52 -5.33 18.25 -25.15
C GLU A 52 -6.50 19.11 -25.66
N GLU A 53 -7.74 18.76 -25.28
CA GLU A 53 -8.96 19.54 -25.56
C GLU A 53 -8.89 20.95 -24.96
N LEU A 54 -8.53 21.06 -23.68
CA LEU A 54 -8.33 22.34 -23.01
C LEU A 54 -7.28 23.19 -23.74
N LYS A 55 -6.17 22.58 -24.15
CA LYS A 55 -5.09 23.28 -24.86
C LYS A 55 -5.53 23.76 -26.24
N ALA A 56 -6.31 22.96 -26.97
CA ALA A 56 -6.86 23.33 -28.27
C ALA A 56 -7.80 24.55 -28.13
N LEU A 57 -8.72 24.51 -27.17
CA LEU A 57 -9.63 25.63 -26.88
C LEU A 57 -8.89 26.91 -26.45
N GLN A 58 -7.81 26.77 -25.67
CA GLN A 58 -6.95 27.91 -25.30
C GLN A 58 -6.24 28.53 -26.52
N ALA A 59 -5.76 27.70 -27.45
CA ALA A 59 -5.15 28.18 -28.69
C ALA A 59 -6.19 28.92 -29.56
N ASP A 60 -7.37 28.33 -29.76
CA ASP A 60 -8.45 28.92 -30.55
C ASP A 60 -8.99 30.22 -29.92
N SER A 61 -9.02 30.33 -28.59
CA SER A 61 -9.42 31.56 -27.88
C SER A 61 -8.47 32.73 -28.07
N SER A 62 -7.23 32.44 -28.46
CA SER A 62 -6.22 33.47 -28.77
C SER A 62 -6.42 34.05 -30.18
N ASP A 63 -7.02 33.28 -31.09
CA ASP A 63 -7.22 33.63 -32.50
C ASP A 63 -8.67 34.04 -32.84
N SER A 64 -9.67 33.73 -32.02
CA SER A 64 -11.07 34.11 -32.24
C SER A 64 -11.91 34.15 -30.94
N ASN A 65 -13.13 34.68 -31.04
CA ASN A 65 -14.07 34.95 -29.93
C ASN A 65 -14.67 33.64 -29.35
N VAL A 66 -13.82 32.77 -28.78
CA VAL A 66 -14.23 31.53 -28.12
C VAL A 66 -15.08 31.87 -26.90
N ASN A 67 -16.19 31.16 -26.75
CA ASN A 67 -17.13 31.34 -25.65
C ASN A 67 -16.43 30.96 -24.32
N GLU A 68 -16.24 31.94 -23.44
CA GLU A 68 -15.58 31.80 -22.12
C GLU A 68 -16.18 30.64 -21.30
N GLU A 69 -17.48 30.38 -21.48
CA GLU A 69 -18.19 29.27 -20.84
C GLU A 69 -17.63 27.89 -21.24
N ASP A 70 -17.26 27.70 -22.51
CA ASP A 70 -16.75 26.42 -23.01
C ASP A 70 -15.31 26.16 -22.52
N LEU A 71 -14.51 27.21 -22.38
CA LEU A 71 -13.19 27.13 -21.76
C LEU A 71 -13.27 26.73 -20.28
N LEU A 72 -14.21 27.33 -19.53
CA LEU A 72 -14.45 26.99 -18.12
C LEU A 72 -14.93 25.54 -17.95
N LYS A 73 -15.81 25.05 -18.84
CA LYS A 73 -16.25 23.65 -18.84
C LYS A 73 -15.09 22.70 -19.10
N ALA A 74 -14.27 22.97 -20.11
CA ALA A 74 -13.10 22.16 -20.43
C ALA A 74 -12.08 22.13 -19.27
N GLN A 75 -11.85 23.27 -18.61
CA GLN A 75 -11.00 23.36 -17.43
C GLN A 75 -11.53 22.47 -16.30
N HIS A 76 -12.83 22.55 -16.00
CA HIS A 76 -13.46 21.74 -14.97
C HIS A 76 -13.34 20.23 -15.28
N THR A 77 -13.63 19.82 -16.51
CA THR A 77 -13.49 18.42 -16.94
C THR A 77 -12.04 17.93 -16.83
N TYR A 78 -11.06 18.77 -17.20
CA TYR A 78 -9.65 18.44 -16.99
C TYR A 78 -9.31 18.25 -15.51
N ASP A 79 -9.75 19.16 -14.64
CA ASP A 79 -9.49 19.08 -13.21
C ASP A 79 -10.12 17.82 -12.57
N GLU A 80 -11.32 17.44 -12.99
CA GLU A 80 -11.97 16.20 -12.55
C GLU A 80 -11.20 14.95 -12.99
N ASN A 81 -10.80 14.89 -14.26
CA ASN A 81 -10.03 13.77 -14.80
C ASN A 81 -8.65 13.66 -14.14
N GLU A 82 -7.98 14.78 -13.89
CA GLU A 82 -6.68 14.80 -13.22
C GLU A 82 -6.79 14.38 -11.75
N ARG A 83 -7.86 14.78 -11.04
CA ARG A 83 -8.16 14.27 -9.69
C ARG A 83 -8.44 12.77 -9.71
N PHE A 84 -9.19 12.27 -10.70
CA PHE A 84 -9.44 10.83 -10.86
C PHE A 84 -8.13 10.07 -11.09
N ARG A 85 -7.29 10.53 -12.02
CA ARG A 85 -5.95 9.96 -12.29
C ARG A 85 -5.09 9.87 -11.03
N ARG A 86 -5.03 10.93 -10.23
CA ARG A 86 -4.27 10.91 -8.96
C ARG A 86 -4.79 9.87 -7.98
N ARG A 87 -6.12 9.74 -7.85
CA ARG A 87 -6.74 8.72 -6.98
C ARG A 87 -6.44 7.31 -7.48
N SER A 88 -6.58 7.05 -8.78
CA SER A 88 -6.30 5.72 -9.36
C SER A 88 -4.82 5.36 -9.25
N ALA A 89 -3.90 6.31 -9.47
CA ALA A 89 -2.47 6.10 -9.25
C ALA A 89 -2.14 5.77 -7.79
N SER A 90 -2.74 6.48 -6.83
CA SER A 90 -2.58 6.18 -5.41
C SER A 90 -3.09 4.78 -5.05
N ARG A 91 -4.26 4.38 -5.56
CA ARG A 91 -4.81 3.03 -5.33
C ARG A 91 -3.91 1.94 -5.90
N LEU A 92 -3.39 2.16 -7.11
CA LEU A 92 -2.43 1.24 -7.73
C LEU A 92 -1.18 1.10 -6.86
N GLN A 93 -0.66 2.20 -6.35
CA GLN A 93 0.51 2.17 -5.45
C GLN A 93 0.21 1.42 -4.16
N THR A 94 -0.97 1.61 -3.55
CA THR A 94 -1.39 0.86 -2.36
C THR A 94 -1.39 -0.65 -2.63
N ILE A 95 -1.91 -1.11 -3.77
CA ILE A 95 -1.89 -2.54 -4.10
C ILE A 95 -0.48 -3.07 -4.29
N LYS A 96 0.42 -2.31 -4.94
CA LYS A 96 1.83 -2.68 -5.08
C LYS A 96 2.52 -2.83 -3.72
N ASN A 97 2.30 -1.86 -2.82
CA ASN A 97 2.83 -1.93 -1.46
C ASN A 97 2.28 -3.16 -0.72
N ASN A 98 0.97 -3.41 -0.79
CA ASN A 98 0.35 -4.57 -0.17
C ASN A 98 0.92 -5.90 -0.69
N ILE A 99 1.31 -5.98 -1.96
CA ILE A 99 1.98 -7.15 -2.54
C ILE A 99 3.35 -7.34 -1.90
N SER A 100 4.18 -6.28 -1.84
CA SER A 100 5.49 -6.31 -1.18
C SER A 100 5.34 -6.75 0.28
N ASP A 101 4.43 -6.10 1.01
CA ASP A 101 4.17 -6.40 2.42
C ASP A 101 3.74 -7.85 2.63
N CYS A 102 2.93 -8.42 1.73
CA CYS A 102 2.54 -9.83 1.81
C CYS A 102 3.71 -10.76 1.51
N GLN A 103 4.56 -10.44 0.53
CA GLN A 103 5.75 -11.24 0.20
C GLN A 103 6.76 -11.23 1.34
N GLU A 104 7.04 -10.06 1.92
CA GLU A 104 7.91 -9.89 3.08
C GLU A 104 7.36 -10.64 4.29
N ALA A 105 6.06 -10.49 4.57
CA ALA A 105 5.43 -11.21 5.67
C ALA A 105 5.48 -12.73 5.47
N ILE A 106 5.20 -13.23 4.27
CA ILE A 106 5.28 -14.67 3.99
C ILE A 106 6.71 -15.17 4.24
N GLY A 107 7.72 -14.48 3.72
CA GLY A 107 9.12 -14.85 3.93
C GLY A 107 9.51 -14.87 5.42
N PHE A 108 9.13 -13.82 6.16
CA PHE A 108 9.37 -13.75 7.61
C PHE A 108 8.73 -14.91 8.37
N TRP A 109 7.44 -15.18 8.11
CA TRP A 109 6.72 -16.24 8.81
C TRP A 109 7.15 -17.65 8.38
N GLN A 110 7.65 -17.83 7.16
CA GLN A 110 8.27 -19.08 6.70
C GLN A 110 9.58 -19.36 7.44
N GLN A 111 10.48 -18.38 7.53
CA GLN A 111 11.72 -18.50 8.31
C GLN A 111 11.45 -18.87 9.77
N LEU A 112 10.44 -18.23 10.35
CA LEU A 112 10.04 -18.51 11.71
C LEU A 112 9.41 -19.91 11.87
N ALA A 113 8.72 -20.42 10.85
CA ALA A 113 8.20 -21.79 10.82
C ALA A 113 9.32 -22.84 10.88
N ASP A 114 10.47 -22.54 10.25
CA ASP A 114 11.63 -23.44 10.16
C ASP A 114 12.45 -23.55 11.46
N GLY A 115 12.04 -22.84 12.51
CA GLY A 115 12.59 -23.02 13.87
C GLY A 115 13.31 -21.81 14.45
N GLU A 116 13.34 -20.67 13.75
CA GLU A 116 14.02 -19.45 14.19
C GLU A 116 13.27 -18.65 15.29
N TRP A 117 12.53 -19.34 16.17
CA TRP A 117 11.74 -18.75 17.26
C TRP A 117 12.57 -18.08 18.35
N GLY A 118 13.87 -18.36 18.41
CA GLY A 118 14.76 -17.96 19.50
C GLY A 118 14.65 -16.48 19.83
N HIS A 119 14.70 -15.61 18.81
CA HIS A 119 14.63 -14.16 19.01
C HIS A 119 13.28 -13.69 19.59
N LEU A 120 12.16 -14.31 19.24
CA LEU A 120 10.84 -13.97 19.80
C LEU A 120 10.70 -14.43 21.24
N LEU A 121 11.23 -15.61 21.57
CA LEU A 121 11.25 -16.11 22.94
C LEU A 121 12.17 -15.26 23.82
N GLU A 122 13.33 -14.85 23.30
CA GLU A 122 14.24 -13.91 23.96
C GLU A 122 13.59 -12.55 24.20
N ASP A 123 12.86 -12.01 23.22
CA ASP A 123 12.15 -10.74 23.37
C ASP A 123 11.01 -10.85 24.38
N ALA A 124 10.27 -11.97 24.37
CA ALA A 124 9.21 -12.23 25.33
C ALA A 124 9.75 -12.35 26.76
N GLU A 125 10.87 -13.04 26.94
CA GLU A 125 11.55 -13.12 28.24
C GLU A 125 12.08 -11.76 28.70
N ARG A 126 12.67 -10.98 27.80
CA ARG A 126 13.13 -9.62 28.09
C ARG A 126 12.00 -8.72 28.57
N LEU A 127 10.85 -8.77 27.91
CA LEU A 127 9.65 -8.05 28.33
C LEU A 127 9.13 -8.53 29.68
N ARG A 128 9.15 -9.85 29.94
CA ARG A 128 8.70 -10.45 31.20
C ARG A 128 9.51 -9.94 32.40
N ILE A 129 10.82 -9.74 32.24
CA ILE A 129 11.70 -9.21 33.28
C ILE A 129 11.69 -7.67 33.37
N GLY A 130 10.84 -6.99 32.58
CA GLY A 130 10.69 -5.53 32.58
C GLY A 130 11.66 -4.77 31.65
N GLY A 131 12.36 -5.47 30.75
CA GLY A 131 13.18 -4.86 29.71
C GLY A 131 12.37 -4.29 28.54
N ALA A 132 13.01 -3.50 27.69
CA ALA A 132 12.39 -2.91 26.51
C ALA A 132 12.24 -3.93 25.36
N SER A 133 11.16 -3.82 24.57
CA SER A 133 11.00 -4.66 23.38
C SER A 133 12.08 -4.38 22.33
N SER A 134 12.38 -5.37 21.49
CA SER A 134 13.32 -5.23 20.37
C SER A 134 12.91 -4.11 19.42
N TYR A 135 11.60 -3.86 19.25
CA TYR A 135 11.10 -2.70 18.51
C TYR A 135 11.46 -1.37 19.17
N SER A 136 11.31 -1.27 20.49
CA SER A 136 11.61 -0.05 21.24
C SER A 136 13.11 0.26 21.23
N GLU A 137 13.94 -0.77 21.37
CA GLU A 137 15.41 -0.65 21.24
C GLU A 137 15.80 -0.23 19.83
N ALA A 138 15.26 -0.87 18.79
CA ALA A 138 15.54 -0.51 17.40
C ALA A 138 15.13 0.94 17.08
N LYS A 139 13.98 1.38 17.60
CA LYS A 139 13.53 2.77 17.46
C LYS A 139 14.48 3.74 18.14
N ARG A 140 14.93 3.43 19.36
CA ARG A 140 15.88 4.27 20.11
C ARG A 140 17.22 4.36 19.39
N LEU A 141 17.73 3.25 18.87
CA LEU A 141 18.96 3.21 18.08
C LEU A 141 18.86 4.02 16.77
N ASN A 142 17.71 4.01 16.10
CA ASN A 142 17.51 4.80 14.90
C ASN A 142 17.45 6.30 15.22
N SER A 143 16.75 6.72 16.26
CA SER A 143 16.77 8.13 16.70
C SER A 143 18.17 8.59 17.11
N GLU A 144 18.91 7.74 17.83
CA GLU A 144 20.30 8.05 18.22
C GLU A 144 21.25 8.13 16.99
N LYS A 145 20.97 7.40 15.91
CA LYS A 145 21.72 7.50 14.65
C LYS A 145 21.36 8.77 13.88
N GLU A 146 20.08 9.13 13.83
CA GLU A 146 19.61 10.37 13.20
C GLU A 146 20.14 11.62 13.91
N GLU A 147 20.28 11.58 15.25
CA GLU A 147 20.86 12.68 16.03
C GLU A 147 22.39 12.82 15.86
N ARG A 148 23.06 11.77 15.38
CA ARG A 148 24.53 11.73 15.15
C ARG A 148 24.94 12.02 13.71
N ALA A 149 23.98 12.07 12.77
CA ALA A 149 24.21 12.33 11.35
C ALA A 149 24.02 13.81 11.02
#